data_AF-R5BAU3-F1
#
_entry.id   AF-R5BAU3-F1
#
_cell.length_a   1.000
_cell.length_b   1.000
_cell.length_c   1.000
_cell.angle_alpha   90.00
_cell.angle_beta   90.00
_cell.angle_gamma   90.00
#
_symmetry.space_group_name_H-M   'P 1'
#
loop_
_entity.id
_entity.type
_entity.pdbx_description
1 polymer ?
#
loop_
_entity_poly.entity_id
_entity_poly.type
_entity_poly.pdbx_seq_one_letter_code
_entity_poly.pdbx_strand_id
1 'polypeptide(L)'
;MGTSTFKTSTYNPKDPVSIFEYSKFLMGQSLHSLLGDKILSLKRKGKGGLGQMVEELFFKYDINSNQEADFKEAGLELKCTPLLKSKSNEYRIKERLVCTMIDYFEILMKMNLIVLFIR
;
A
#
# COMPACT_ATOMS: atom_id res chain seq x y z
N MET A 1 -17.74 10.46 -8.20
CA MET A 1 -18.25 9.19 -8.76
C MET A 1 -17.38 7.96 -8.44
N GLY A 2 -16.08 8.09 -8.10
CA GLY A 2 -15.20 6.92 -7.87
C GLY A 2 -15.27 6.20 -6.51
N THR A 3 -15.81 6.83 -5.46
CA THR A 3 -15.81 6.27 -4.10
C THR A 3 -16.85 5.15 -3.87
N SER A 4 -17.95 5.16 -4.62
CA SER A 4 -19.01 4.15 -4.57
C SER A 4 -18.56 2.81 -5.15
N THR A 5 -17.75 2.81 -6.22
CA THR A 5 -17.18 1.60 -6.83
C THR A 5 -16.22 0.91 -5.88
N PHE A 6 -15.33 1.66 -5.21
CA PHE A 6 -14.38 1.08 -4.26
C PHE A 6 -15.06 0.30 -3.12
N LYS A 7 -16.15 0.83 -2.53
CA LYS A 7 -16.83 0.20 -1.38
C LYS A 7 -17.39 -1.20 -1.65
N THR A 8 -17.62 -1.55 -2.92
CA THR A 8 -18.14 -2.85 -3.35
C THR A 8 -17.09 -3.71 -4.07
N SER A 9 -15.89 -3.16 -4.28
CA SER A 9 -14.81 -3.85 -4.99
C SER A 9 -14.10 -4.83 -4.06
N THR A 10 -13.76 -6.01 -4.60
CA THR A 10 -12.92 -7.01 -3.96
C THR A 10 -11.76 -7.37 -4.88
N TYR A 11 -10.75 -8.05 -4.35
CA TYR A 11 -9.59 -8.54 -5.11
C TYR A 11 -9.24 -9.96 -4.70
N ASN A 12 -8.53 -10.68 -5.56
CA ASN A 12 -8.00 -12.01 -5.27
C ASN A 12 -6.57 -11.87 -4.72
N PRO A 13 -6.30 -12.24 -3.45
CA PRO A 13 -4.98 -12.08 -2.83
C PRO A 13 -3.92 -13.07 -3.37
N LYS A 14 -4.32 -14.01 -4.22
CA LYS A 14 -3.42 -14.98 -4.88
C LYS A 14 -3.08 -14.59 -6.32
N ASP A 15 -3.69 -13.53 -6.84
CA ASP A 15 -3.48 -13.06 -8.21
C ASP A 15 -2.81 -11.67 -8.21
N PRO A 16 -1.53 -11.58 -8.59
CA PRO A 16 -0.81 -10.31 -8.71
C PRO A 16 -1.53 -9.26 -9.55
N VAL A 17 -2.21 -9.67 -10.62
CA VAL A 17 -2.91 -8.74 -11.51
C VAL A 17 -4.14 -8.18 -10.81
N SER A 18 -4.92 -9.02 -10.14
CA SER A 18 -6.06 -8.57 -9.33
C SER A 18 -5.64 -7.59 -8.23
N ILE A 19 -4.53 -7.86 -7.53
CA ILE A 19 -3.98 -6.97 -6.50
C ILE A 19 -3.54 -5.63 -7.11
N PHE A 20 -2.86 -5.66 -8.25
CA PHE A 20 -2.43 -4.46 -8.96
C PHE A 20 -3.61 -3.61 -9.44
N GLU A 21 -4.63 -4.21 -10.06
CA GLU A 21 -5.83 -3.51 -10.50
C GLU A 21 -6.59 -2.89 -9.33
N TYR A 22 -6.72 -3.61 -8.22
CA TYR A 22 -7.33 -3.07 -7.00
C TYR A 22 -6.52 -1.89 -6.45
N SER A 23 -5.19 -1.99 -6.44
CA SER A 23 -4.27 -0.93 -5.98
C SER A 23 -4.47 0.40 -6.75
N LYS A 24 -4.97 0.37 -7.98
CA LYS A 24 -5.25 1.58 -8.77
C LYS A 24 -6.25 2.53 -8.11
N PHE A 25 -7.13 2.05 -7.23
CA PHE A 25 -8.05 2.91 -6.47
C PHE A 25 -7.32 3.90 -5.54
N LEU A 26 -6.08 3.62 -5.15
CA LEU A 26 -5.26 4.55 -4.37
C LEU A 26 -4.59 5.62 -5.23
N MET A 27 -4.46 5.41 -6.54
CA MET A 27 -3.75 6.34 -7.42
C MET A 27 -4.51 7.65 -7.55
N GLY A 28 -3.79 8.75 -7.27
CA GLY A 28 -4.34 10.12 -7.34
C GLY A 28 -5.31 10.49 -6.22
N GLN A 29 -5.63 9.56 -5.31
CA GLN A 29 -6.47 9.80 -4.15
C GLN A 29 -5.60 9.95 -2.89
N SER A 30 -6.11 10.69 -1.90
CA SER A 30 -5.59 10.54 -0.54
C SER A 30 -6.31 9.39 0.13
N LEU A 31 -5.62 8.70 1.05
CA LEU A 31 -6.23 7.61 1.81
C LEU A 31 -7.52 8.09 2.51
N HIS A 32 -7.52 9.33 3.01
CA HIS A 32 -8.66 9.99 3.65
C HIS A 32 -9.86 10.14 2.70
N SER A 33 -9.62 10.51 1.44
CA SER A 33 -10.70 10.65 0.45
C SER A 33 -11.40 9.32 0.17
N LEU A 34 -10.68 8.21 0.28
CA LEU A 34 -11.19 6.89 -0.03
C LEU A 34 -11.87 6.22 1.18
N LEU A 35 -11.29 6.37 2.36
CA LEU A 35 -11.68 5.63 3.58
C LEU A 35 -12.39 6.49 4.64
N GLY A 36 -12.40 7.81 4.46
CA GLY A 36 -13.05 8.77 5.36
C GLY A 36 -12.47 8.79 6.77
N ASP A 37 -13.33 9.05 7.75
CA ASP A 37 -12.93 9.26 9.16
C ASP A 37 -12.34 8.02 9.83
N LYS A 38 -12.46 6.83 9.23
CA LYS A 38 -11.80 5.60 9.71
C LYS A 38 -10.28 5.75 9.81
N ILE A 39 -9.71 6.70 9.08
CA ILE A 39 -8.29 7.04 9.17
C ILE A 39 -7.95 7.78 10.45
N LEU A 40 -8.83 8.65 10.93
CA LEU A 40 -8.55 9.46 12.11
C LEU A 40 -8.45 8.59 13.36
N SER A 41 -9.23 7.52 13.44
CA SER A 41 -9.15 6.53 14.53
C SER A 41 -7.86 5.69 14.50
N LEU A 42 -7.24 5.55 13.33
CA LEU A 42 -6.06 4.70 13.09
C LEU A 42 -4.80 5.50 12.76
N LYS A 43 -4.80 6.81 13.03
CA LYS A 43 -3.64 7.66 12.76
C LYS A 43 -2.47 7.27 13.67
N ARG A 44 -1.61 6.39 13.18
CA ARG A 44 -0.42 5.93 13.90
C ARG A 44 0.68 6.98 13.84
N LYS A 45 1.32 7.24 14.98
CA LYS A 45 2.50 8.10 15.08
C LYS A 45 3.75 7.22 14.93
N GLY A 46 4.63 7.54 13.98
CA GLY A 46 5.90 6.81 13.79
C GLY A 46 6.23 6.52 12.32
N LYS A 47 7.35 5.82 12.10
CA LYS A 47 7.76 5.33 10.78
C LYS A 47 6.83 4.18 10.35
N GLY A 48 6.53 4.08 9.06
CA GLY A 48 5.73 2.97 8.51
C GLY A 48 4.21 3.03 8.80
N GLY A 49 3.72 4.05 9.52
CA GLY A 49 2.30 4.17 9.85
C GLY A 49 1.38 4.24 8.64
N LEU A 50 1.84 4.77 7.50
CA LEU A 50 1.06 4.79 6.26
C LEU A 50 0.89 3.37 5.68
N GLY A 51 1.97 2.58 5.63
CA GLY A 51 1.92 1.20 5.14
C GLY A 51 0.93 0.37 5.93
N GLN A 52 1.04 0.42 7.26
CA GLN A 52 0.11 -0.23 8.19
C GLN A 52 -1.35 0.17 7.95
N MET A 53 -1.61 1.45 7.71
CA MET A 53 -2.96 1.90 7.40
C MET A 53 -3.46 1.38 6.05
N VAL A 54 -2.59 1.25 5.04
CA VAL A 54 -2.97 0.70 3.73
C VAL A 54 -3.25 -0.79 3.87
N GLU A 55 -2.42 -1.54 4.58
CA GLU A 55 -2.62 -2.96 4.88
C GLU A 55 -3.97 -3.19 5.59
N GLU A 56 -4.21 -2.52 6.72
CA GLU A 56 -5.42 -2.72 7.53
C GLU A 56 -6.68 -2.14 6.88
N LEU A 57 -6.61 -0.91 6.36
CA LEU A 57 -7.81 -0.20 5.91
C LEU A 57 -8.14 -0.45 4.44
N PHE A 58 -7.16 -0.64 3.57
CA PHE A 58 -7.38 -0.79 2.14
C PHE A 58 -7.38 -2.27 1.72
N PHE A 59 -6.35 -3.02 2.10
CA PHE A 59 -6.24 -4.45 1.77
C PHE A 59 -6.94 -5.38 2.77
N LYS A 60 -7.28 -4.89 3.97
CA LYS A 60 -7.98 -5.63 5.03
C LYS A 60 -7.16 -6.76 5.65
N TYR A 61 -5.85 -6.57 5.76
CA TYR A 61 -4.98 -7.51 6.47
C TYR A 61 -4.79 -7.12 7.93
N ASP A 62 -4.62 -8.12 8.77
CA ASP A 62 -4.10 -7.93 10.12
C ASP A 62 -2.60 -7.66 10.04
N ILE A 63 -2.12 -6.69 10.82
CA ILE A 63 -0.69 -6.42 10.93
C ILE A 63 -0.02 -7.63 11.59
N ASN A 64 0.65 -8.44 10.79
CA ASN A 64 1.56 -9.46 11.27
C ASN A 64 2.99 -8.91 11.23
N SER A 65 3.81 -9.26 12.23
CA SER A 65 5.23 -8.88 12.25
C SER A 65 6.09 -9.92 11.50
N ASN A 66 5.47 -10.74 10.65
CA ASN A 66 6.18 -11.83 10.00
C ASN A 66 7.09 -11.28 8.89
N GLN A 67 8.22 -11.92 8.67
CA GLN A 67 9.16 -11.59 7.60
C GLN A 67 8.71 -12.20 6.25
N GLU A 68 7.41 -12.39 6.03
CA GLU A 68 6.92 -12.94 4.77
C GLU A 68 6.45 -11.81 3.86
N ALA A 69 6.43 -12.07 2.55
CA ALA A 69 5.89 -11.12 1.58
C ALA A 69 4.43 -10.78 1.91
N ASP A 70 4.06 -9.50 1.73
CA ASP A 70 2.71 -9.02 2.05
C ASP A 70 1.60 -9.88 1.41
N PHE A 71 1.84 -10.38 0.19
CA PHE A 71 1.00 -11.36 -0.49
C PHE A 71 1.82 -12.59 -0.89
N LYS A 72 2.20 -13.40 0.10
CA LYS A 72 2.98 -14.63 -0.09
C LYS A 72 2.46 -15.54 -1.20
N GLU A 73 1.14 -15.77 -1.26
CA GLU A 73 0.54 -16.66 -2.28
C GLU A 73 0.63 -16.10 -3.70
N ALA A 74 0.71 -14.78 -3.85
CA ALA A 74 0.91 -14.09 -5.12
C ALA A 74 2.40 -13.83 -5.42
N GLY A 75 3.31 -14.14 -4.48
CA GLY A 75 4.72 -13.77 -4.57
C GLY A 75 4.91 -12.26 -4.73
N LEU A 76 4.15 -11.45 -3.99
CA LEU A 76 4.09 -10.01 -4.18
C LEU A 76 4.34 -9.26 -2.86
N GLU A 77 5.25 -8.29 -2.91
CA GLU A 77 5.59 -7.40 -1.80
C GLU A 77 4.94 -6.03 -2.02
N LEU A 78 4.37 -5.47 -0.96
CA LEU A 78 3.78 -4.14 -0.92
C LEU A 78 4.73 -3.14 -0.27
N LYS A 79 4.90 -2.01 -0.95
CA LYS A 79 5.69 -0.89 -0.42
C LYS A 79 4.91 0.41 -0.57
N CYS A 80 4.52 0.98 0.56
CA CYS A 80 3.84 2.27 0.59
C CYS A 80 4.81 3.38 0.99
N THR A 81 4.79 4.50 0.26
CA THR A 81 5.56 5.70 0.63
C THR A 81 4.69 6.96 0.60
N PRO A 82 4.69 7.76 1.67
CA PRO A 82 3.98 9.03 1.71
C PRO A 82 4.63 10.08 0.82
N LEU A 83 3.80 10.80 0.08
CA LEU A 83 4.19 12.00 -0.65
C LEU A 83 3.91 13.25 0.19
N LEU A 84 4.88 14.17 0.21
CA LEU A 84 4.71 15.52 0.73
C LEU A 84 4.51 16.48 -0.44
N LYS A 85 3.45 17.28 -0.36
CA LYS A 85 3.21 18.38 -1.30
C LYS A 85 3.91 19.64 -0.79
N SER A 86 4.73 20.26 -1.63
CA SER A 86 5.38 21.54 -1.33
C SER A 86 4.43 22.72 -1.54
N LYS A 87 4.80 23.91 -1.04
CA LYS A 87 4.06 25.16 -1.31
C LYS A 87 4.02 25.49 -2.81
N SER A 88 5.01 25.03 -3.56
CA SER A 88 5.12 25.18 -5.02
C SER A 88 4.36 24.11 -5.81
N ASN A 89 3.47 23.34 -5.16
CA ASN A 89 2.72 22.21 -5.75
C ASN A 89 3.55 21.00 -6.22
N GLU A 90 4.84 20.94 -5.92
CA GLU A 90 5.70 19.79 -6.24
C GLU A 90 5.53 18.67 -5.21
N TYR A 91 5.70 17.42 -5.65
CA TYR A 91 5.67 16.26 -4.76
C TYR A 91 7.08 15.77 -4.47
N ARG A 92 7.35 15.51 -3.19
CA ARG A 92 8.57 14.82 -2.74
C ARG A 92 8.24 13.63 -1.87
N ILE A 93 9.11 12.63 -1.89
CA ILE A 93 8.99 11.45 -1.03
C ILE A 93 9.27 11.86 0.43
N LYS A 94 8.40 11.47 1.37
CA LYS A 94 8.53 11.80 2.80
C LYS A 94 9.62 11.00 3.49
N GLU A 95 9.77 9.73 3.14
CA GLU A 95 10.70 8.79 3.74
C GLU A 95 11.30 7.85 2.71
N ARG A 96 12.59 7.51 2.86
CA ARG A 96 13.27 6.57 1.96
C ARG A 96 12.53 5.24 1.98
N LEU A 97 12.25 4.71 0.80
CA LEU A 97 11.73 3.35 0.67
C LEU A 97 12.84 2.35 1.00
N VAL A 98 12.60 1.50 1.98
CA VAL A 98 13.54 0.45 2.38
C VAL A 98 13.06 -0.87 1.77
N CYS A 99 13.90 -1.46 0.91
CA CYS A 99 13.69 -2.78 0.32
C CYS A 99 14.67 -3.76 0.97
N THR A 100 14.52 -4.02 2.27
CA THR A 100 15.43 -4.91 3.04
C THR A 100 15.17 -6.39 2.80
N MET A 101 13.96 -6.74 2.39
CA MET A 101 13.50 -8.12 2.20
C MET A 101 13.55 -8.49 0.71
N ILE A 102 14.71 -8.28 0.10
CA ILE A 102 14.98 -8.84 -1.23
C ILE A 102 16.11 -9.84 -1.02
N ASP A 103 15.76 -11.10 -0.77
CA ASP A 103 16.74 -12.17 -0.88
C ASP A 103 17.14 -12.27 -2.37
N TYR A 104 18.39 -11.92 -2.67
CA TYR A 104 18.91 -11.93 -4.05
C TYR A 104 18.80 -13.31 -4.70
N PHE A 105 18.77 -14.40 -3.93
CA PHE A 105 18.52 -15.75 -4.44
C PHE A 105 17.03 -16.00 -4.74
N GLU A 106 16.13 -15.34 -4.01
CA GLU A 106 14.68 -15.44 -4.18
C GLU A 106 14.17 -14.51 -5.32
N ILE A 107 14.90 -13.44 -5.66
CA ILE A 107 14.66 -12.63 -6.88
C ILE A 107 14.64 -13.52 -8.13
N LEU A 108 15.54 -14.50 -8.20
CA LEU A 108 15.58 -15.46 -9.31
C LEU A 108 14.29 -16.31 -9.39
N MET A 109 13.48 -16.35 -8.31
CA MET A 109 12.30 -17.19 -8.12
C MET A 109 10.95 -16.47 -8.23
N LYS A 110 10.86 -15.23 -8.75
CA LYS A 110 9.61 -14.52 -9.14
C LYS A 110 8.89 -13.71 -8.05
N MET A 111 9.60 -12.97 -7.19
CA MET A 111 8.94 -11.99 -6.33
C MET A 111 8.69 -10.67 -7.08
N ASN A 112 7.42 -10.24 -7.16
CA ASN A 112 7.01 -8.97 -7.77
C ASN A 112 6.88 -7.88 -6.69
N LEU A 113 7.21 -6.64 -7.04
CA LEU A 113 7.15 -5.50 -6.11
C LEU A 113 6.10 -4.48 -6.57
N ILE A 114 5.15 -4.15 -5.69
CA ILE A 114 4.24 -3.01 -5.89
C ILE A 114 4.68 -1.85 -5.00
N VAL A 115 5.02 -0.73 -5.63
CA VAL A 115 5.33 0.52 -4.93
C VAL A 115 4.19 1.51 -5.11
N LEU A 116 3.58 1.91 -4.00
CA LEU A 116 2.49 2.87 -3.92
C LEU A 116 2.96 4.20 -3.37
N PHE A 117 2.76 5.26 -4.15
CA PHE A 117 2.99 6.64 -3.73
C PHE A 117 1.65 7.26 -3.31
N ILE A 118 1.50 7.55 -2.02
CA ILE A 118 0.21 7.94 -1.43
C ILE A 118 0.29 9.36 -0.87
N ARG A 119 -0.70 10.18 -1.19
CA ARG A 119 -0.78 11.60 -0.78
C ARG A 119 -1.50 11.80 0.55
#